data_AF-Q5F3A6-F1
#
_entry.id   AF-Q5F3A6-F1
#
_cell.length_a   1.000
_cell.length_b   1.000
_cell.length_c   1.000
_cell.angle_alpha   90.00
_cell.angle_beta   90.00
_cell.angle_gamma   90.00
#
_symmetry.space_group_name_H-M   'P 1'
#
loop_
_entity.id
_entity.type
_entity.pdbx_description
1 polymer ?
#
loop_
_entity_poly.entity_id
_entity_poly.type
_entity_poly.pdbx_seq_one_letter_code
_entity_poly.pdbx_strand_id
1 'polypeptide(L)'
;MLRLRCKARSGTQPLPGLTAHSRLRDMQAALAALTGVPAPAQRLLLGFPPRSLDLSDGERRLGELGIHSGDTLIVEEDTSKPSAGSPVVAKRTMAVREAVPVLARRVVPADNSCLFTSVYYVVEGGVYDPGCAPEMRSLIAQIVASDPEAYCEAVLGKTNREYCEWIRREETWGGAIEVSILSKFYQCEICVVDTQTVRIDRFGEDAGYTKRVLLIYDGIHYDPLERKIPDSDVPPQTIFSTTDDVVLAQALELADEARRKRQFTDVNRFTLRCMVCQKGLTGQVEAREHAKETGHTNFGEV
;
A
#
# COMPACT_ATOMS: atom_id res chain seq x y z
N MET A 1 -18.28 -7.44 18.18
CA MET A 1 -16.88 -7.46 18.68
C MET A 1 -16.09 -6.45 17.85
N LEU A 2 -15.20 -5.67 18.47
CA LEU A 2 -14.37 -4.69 17.77
C LEU A 2 -13.15 -5.39 17.16
N ARG A 3 -12.79 -5.08 15.91
CA ARG A 3 -11.51 -5.49 15.31
C ARG A 3 -10.49 -4.39 15.52
N LEU A 4 -9.79 -4.43 16.66
CA LEU A 4 -8.79 -3.41 17.02
C LEU A 4 -7.38 -3.91 16.72
N ARG A 5 -6.47 -2.96 16.49
CA ARG A 5 -5.04 -3.21 16.37
C ARG A 5 -4.30 -2.43 17.44
N CYS A 6 -3.25 -3.02 17.99
CA CYS A 6 -2.33 -2.38 18.91
C CYS A 6 -0.99 -2.21 18.20
N LYS A 7 -0.53 -0.96 18.04
CA LYS A 7 0.80 -0.60 17.53
C LYS A 7 1.67 -0.23 18.73
N ALA A 8 2.63 -1.07 19.07
CA ALA A 8 3.61 -0.84 20.13
C ALA A 8 5.03 -0.90 19.58
N ARG A 9 6.04 -0.77 20.45
CA ARG A 9 7.45 -0.95 20.06
C ARG A 9 7.74 -2.33 19.46
N SER A 10 6.94 -3.35 19.82
CA SER A 10 7.00 -4.72 19.29
C SER A 10 6.26 -4.93 17.96
N GLY A 11 5.74 -3.87 17.34
CA GLY A 11 5.00 -3.95 16.08
C GLY A 11 3.50 -3.77 16.23
N THR A 12 2.77 -4.09 15.16
CA THR A 12 1.30 -4.02 15.15
C THR A 12 0.72 -5.42 15.30
N GLN A 13 -0.11 -5.62 16.32
CA GLN A 13 -0.74 -6.90 16.63
C GLN A 13 -2.25 -6.72 16.77
N PRO A 14 -3.08 -7.70 16.36
CA PRO A 14 -4.51 -7.66 16.60
C PRO A 14 -4.80 -7.67 18.10
N LEU A 15 -5.79 -6.90 18.54
CA LEU A 15 -6.26 -6.84 19.91
C LEU A 15 -7.66 -7.48 19.99
N PRO A 16 -7.74 -8.82 20.18
CA PRO A 16 -9.01 -9.54 20.14
C PRO A 16 -9.84 -9.38 21.41
N GLY A 17 -11.11 -9.76 21.34
CA GLY A 17 -11.97 -9.96 22.52
C GLY A 17 -12.67 -8.71 23.07
N LEU A 18 -12.38 -7.52 22.55
CA LEU A 18 -13.01 -6.28 23.01
C LEU A 18 -14.30 -5.97 22.25
N THR A 19 -15.21 -5.26 22.90
CA THR A 19 -16.47 -4.77 22.33
C THR A 19 -16.64 -3.28 22.63
N ALA A 20 -17.58 -2.61 21.95
CA ALA A 20 -17.90 -1.22 22.27
C ALA A 20 -18.38 -1.01 23.73
N HIS A 21 -18.83 -2.09 24.40
CA HIS A 21 -19.26 -2.11 25.80
C HIS A 21 -18.17 -2.53 26.79
N SER A 22 -17.00 -2.97 26.30
CA SER A 22 -15.84 -3.23 27.16
C SER A 22 -15.40 -1.94 27.85
N ARG A 23 -14.87 -2.04 29.07
CA ARG A 23 -14.40 -0.88 29.82
C ARG A 23 -12.95 -0.57 29.45
N LEU A 24 -12.55 0.69 29.63
CA LEU A 24 -11.17 1.13 29.36
C LEU A 24 -10.14 0.26 30.10
N ARG A 25 -10.40 -0.08 31.37
CA ARG A 25 -9.50 -0.96 32.15
C ARG A 25 -9.30 -2.35 31.51
N ASP A 26 -10.32 -2.89 30.85
CA ASP A 26 -10.26 -4.21 30.20
C ASP A 26 -9.34 -4.13 28.97
N MET A 27 -9.42 -3.02 28.23
CA MET A 27 -8.51 -2.71 27.13
C MET A 27 -7.08 -2.48 27.63
N GLN A 28 -6.88 -1.70 28.70
CA GLN A 28 -5.55 -1.48 29.28
C GLN A 28 -4.91 -2.78 29.77
N ALA A 29 -5.69 -3.69 30.36
CA ALA A 29 -5.23 -5.02 30.76
C ALA A 29 -4.84 -5.88 29.54
N ALA A 30 -5.66 -5.88 28.48
CA ALA A 30 -5.34 -6.59 27.25
C ALA A 30 -4.08 -6.03 26.57
N LEU A 31 -3.92 -4.70 26.56
CA LEU A 31 -2.72 -4.02 26.05
C LEU A 31 -1.49 -4.32 26.92
N ALA A 32 -1.62 -4.39 28.24
CA ALA A 32 -0.52 -4.75 29.13
C ALA A 32 -0.06 -6.19 28.89
N ALA A 33 -1.01 -7.12 28.71
CA ALA A 33 -0.71 -8.51 28.37
C ALA A 33 -0.01 -8.64 27.00
N LEU A 34 -0.38 -7.80 26.03
CA LEU A 34 0.15 -7.85 24.66
C LEU A 34 1.50 -7.13 24.49
N THR A 35 1.69 -6.02 25.19
CA THR A 35 2.86 -5.12 25.00
C THR A 35 3.89 -5.19 26.12
N GLY A 36 3.53 -5.75 27.27
CA GLY A 36 4.33 -5.71 28.49
C GLY A 36 4.31 -4.35 29.20
N VAL A 37 3.66 -3.32 28.65
CA VAL A 37 3.56 -1.99 29.27
C VAL A 37 2.46 -2.00 30.33
N PRO A 38 2.77 -1.83 31.63
CA PRO A 38 1.76 -1.82 32.69
C PRO A 38 0.73 -0.70 32.47
N ALA A 39 -0.55 -0.95 32.79
CA ALA A 39 -1.63 0.02 32.61
C ALA A 39 -1.32 1.46 33.11
N PRO A 40 -0.66 1.68 34.27
CA PRO A 40 -0.31 3.03 34.73
C PRO A 40 0.74 3.75 33.89
N ALA A 41 1.55 3.01 33.14
CA ALA A 41 2.60 3.50 32.27
C ALA A 41 2.15 3.58 30.79
N GLN A 42 0.91 3.19 30.47
CA GLN A 42 0.40 3.27 29.11
C GLN A 42 -0.01 4.70 28.76
N ARG A 43 0.52 5.21 27.64
CA ARG A 43 -0.01 6.36 26.92
C ARG A 43 -0.59 5.85 25.60
N LEU A 44 -1.89 6.08 25.39
CA LEU A 44 -2.61 5.56 24.23
C LEU A 44 -2.94 6.70 23.25
N LEU A 45 -2.60 6.51 21.97
CA LEU A 45 -2.97 7.42 20.89
C LEU A 45 -3.95 6.74 19.93
N LEU A 46 -4.93 7.49 19.42
CA LEU A 46 -5.96 7.02 18.49
C LEU A 46 -6.13 8.00 17.32
N GLY A 47 -6.46 7.48 16.14
CA GLY A 47 -6.83 8.25 14.95
C GLY A 47 -5.63 8.80 14.16
N PHE A 48 -5.95 9.59 13.13
CA PHE A 48 -4.96 10.28 12.29
C PHE A 48 -5.37 11.75 12.08
N PRO A 49 -4.56 12.74 12.51
CA PRO A 49 -3.31 12.59 13.25
C PRO A 49 -3.53 11.98 14.65
N PRO A 50 -2.59 11.17 15.19
CA PRO A 50 -2.76 10.51 16.48
C PRO A 50 -3.03 11.49 17.61
N ARG A 51 -4.12 11.26 18.35
CA ARG A 51 -4.51 12.07 19.53
C ARG A 51 -4.43 11.21 20.78
N SER A 52 -3.91 11.77 21.88
CA SER A 52 -3.89 11.06 23.16
C SER A 52 -5.31 10.84 23.67
N LEU A 53 -5.62 9.60 24.04
CA LEU A 53 -6.86 9.23 24.70
C LEU A 53 -6.80 9.62 26.19
N ASP A 54 -7.93 10.09 26.71
CA ASP A 54 -8.11 10.30 28.14
C ASP A 54 -8.25 8.95 28.84
N LEU A 55 -7.26 8.62 29.68
CA LEU A 55 -7.20 7.35 30.41
C LEU A 55 -7.57 7.48 31.89
N SER A 56 -8.15 8.61 32.29
CA SER A 56 -8.45 8.90 33.71
C SER A 56 -9.59 8.05 34.28
N ASP A 57 -10.56 7.68 33.44
CA ASP A 57 -11.76 6.94 33.83
C ASP A 57 -11.73 5.52 33.28
N GLY A 58 -11.23 4.58 34.09
CA GLY A 58 -11.16 3.15 33.76
C GLY A 58 -12.51 2.47 33.51
N GLU A 59 -13.62 3.09 33.91
CA GLU A 59 -14.98 2.57 33.76
C GLU A 59 -15.65 3.00 32.45
N ARG A 60 -15.11 4.03 31.78
CA ARG A 60 -15.63 4.52 30.51
C ARG A 60 -15.62 3.41 29.45
N ARG A 61 -16.69 3.34 28.66
CA ARG A 61 -16.82 2.31 27.62
C ARG A 61 -15.99 2.68 26.39
N LEU A 62 -15.48 1.69 25.67
CA LEU A 62 -14.66 1.94 24.48
C LEU A 62 -15.42 2.74 23.41
N GLY A 63 -16.72 2.50 23.22
CA GLY A 63 -17.55 3.27 22.29
C GLY A 63 -17.68 4.76 22.68
N GLU A 64 -17.61 5.10 23.97
CA GLU A 64 -17.66 6.48 24.48
C GLU A 64 -16.32 7.21 24.28
N LEU A 65 -15.23 6.47 24.10
CA LEU A 65 -13.91 6.99 23.74
C LEU A 65 -13.74 7.20 22.22
N GLY A 66 -14.78 6.93 21.43
CA GLY A 66 -14.72 7.00 19.97
C GLY A 66 -13.88 5.89 19.34
N ILE A 67 -13.75 4.74 20.03
CA ILE A 67 -13.02 3.58 19.51
C ILE A 67 -13.98 2.70 18.70
N HIS A 68 -13.64 2.47 17.43
CA HIS A 68 -14.44 1.75 16.45
C HIS A 68 -13.67 0.54 15.89
N SER A 69 -14.41 -0.37 15.25
CA SER A 69 -13.78 -1.50 14.57
C SER A 69 -12.95 -1.00 13.38
N GLY A 70 -11.69 -1.43 13.28
CA GLY A 70 -10.72 -0.95 12.29
C GLY A 70 -9.65 -0.03 12.88
N ASP A 71 -9.86 0.51 14.08
CA ASP A 71 -8.93 1.44 14.72
C ASP A 71 -7.61 0.77 15.12
N THR A 72 -6.54 1.56 15.04
CA THR A 72 -5.21 1.22 15.57
C THR A 72 -4.91 2.10 16.78
N LEU A 73 -4.76 1.47 17.94
CA LEU A 73 -4.31 2.09 19.18
C LEU A 73 -2.78 2.07 19.19
N ILE A 74 -2.15 3.23 19.30
CA ILE A 74 -0.70 3.32 19.50
C ILE A 74 -0.42 3.31 20.99
N VAL A 75 0.37 2.35 21.46
CA VAL A 75 0.77 2.21 22.87
C VAL A 75 2.20 2.70 23.03
N GLU A 76 2.35 3.78 23.80
CA GLU A 76 3.64 4.29 24.24
C GLU A 76 3.80 4.04 25.75
N GLU A 77 5.04 3.88 26.19
CA GLU A 77 5.39 3.79 27.61
C GLU A 77 5.77 5.19 28.13
N ASP A 78 5.00 5.70 29.08
CA ASP A 78 5.25 6.99 29.72
C ASP A 78 6.34 6.83 30.78
N THR A 79 7.58 7.15 30.38
CA THR A 79 8.78 7.09 31.24
C THR A 79 8.79 8.09 32.39
N SER A 80 7.77 8.96 32.51
CA SER A 80 7.69 9.97 33.59
C SER A 80 7.08 9.48 34.91
N LYS A 81 6.53 8.25 34.96
CA LYS A 81 5.93 7.67 36.17
C LYS A 81 6.79 6.53 36.74
N PRO A 82 7.29 6.64 37.99
CA PRO A 82 8.14 5.61 38.59
C PRO A 82 7.32 4.35 38.94
N SER A 83 7.75 3.19 38.45
CA SER A 83 7.23 1.90 38.92
C SER A 83 7.68 1.66 40.37
N ALA A 84 6.71 1.48 41.26
CA ALA A 84 6.95 1.14 42.65
C ALA A 84 7.13 -0.38 42.81
N GLY A 85 8.37 -0.80 43.15
CA GLY A 85 8.76 -2.05 43.84
C GLY A 85 8.67 -3.35 43.03
N SER A 86 9.52 -4.36 43.18
CA SER A 86 10.79 -4.60 43.89
C SER A 86 11.28 -6.01 43.43
N PRO A 87 12.46 -6.54 43.81
CA PRO A 87 13.47 -7.01 42.85
C PRO A 87 13.68 -8.54 42.83
N VAL A 88 14.71 -8.96 42.07
CA VAL A 88 15.43 -10.25 42.12
C VAL A 88 14.83 -11.36 41.25
N VAL A 89 15.40 -11.58 40.06
CA VAL A 89 16.17 -12.79 39.69
C VAL A 89 16.99 -12.44 38.44
N ALA A 90 18.31 -12.55 38.58
CA ALA A 90 19.24 -12.53 37.46
C ALA A 90 19.00 -13.73 36.55
N LYS A 91 18.78 -13.50 35.24
CA LYS A 91 19.19 -14.43 34.19
C LYS A 91 19.43 -13.66 32.89
N ARG A 92 20.69 -13.70 32.47
CA ARG A 92 21.18 -13.37 31.13
C ARG A 92 20.29 -14.01 30.08
N THR A 93 19.63 -13.19 29.27
CA THR A 93 19.35 -13.51 27.88
C THR A 93 19.55 -12.22 27.10
N MET A 94 20.50 -12.25 26.16
CA MET A 94 20.67 -11.18 25.19
C MET A 94 19.34 -11.03 24.46
N ALA A 95 18.70 -9.88 24.60
CA ALA A 95 17.49 -9.55 23.85
C ALA A 95 17.88 -9.41 22.38
N VAL A 96 17.76 -10.50 21.63
CA VAL A 96 17.52 -10.43 20.20
C VAL A 96 16.20 -9.67 20.06
N ARG A 97 16.26 -8.39 19.69
CA ARG A 97 15.07 -7.66 19.29
C ARG A 97 14.55 -8.38 18.05
N GLU A 98 13.49 -9.18 18.20
CA GLU A 98 12.81 -9.77 17.06
C GLU A 98 12.40 -8.63 16.13
N ALA A 99 13.03 -8.58 14.96
CA ALA A 99 12.78 -7.54 13.98
C ALA A 99 11.33 -7.70 13.49
N VAL A 100 10.54 -6.64 13.65
CA VAL A 100 9.12 -6.65 13.26
C VAL A 100 9.04 -6.59 11.73
N PRO A 101 8.24 -7.45 11.07
CA PRO A 101 8.00 -7.34 9.64
C PRO A 101 7.41 -5.97 9.28
N VAL A 102 8.02 -5.29 8.32
CA VAL A 102 7.57 -3.99 7.79
C VAL A 102 7.19 -4.13 6.33
N LEU A 103 6.11 -3.47 5.93
CA LEU A 103 5.80 -3.30 4.51
C LEU A 103 6.74 -2.24 3.95
N ALA A 104 7.34 -2.51 2.79
CA ALA A 104 8.30 -1.64 2.14
C ALA A 104 8.08 -1.63 0.62
N ARG A 105 8.41 -0.51 0.00
CA ARG A 105 8.55 -0.39 -1.46
C ARG A 105 9.83 -1.09 -1.90
N ARG A 106 9.73 -1.97 -2.89
CA ARG A 106 10.89 -2.45 -3.64
C ARG A 106 10.94 -1.72 -4.97
N VAL A 107 12.07 -1.10 -5.27
CA VAL A 107 12.24 -0.34 -6.52
C VAL A 107 12.52 -1.28 -7.69
N VAL A 108 11.73 -1.18 -8.76
CA VAL A 108 11.97 -1.78 -10.07
C VAL A 108 12.52 -0.74 -11.05
N PRO A 109 13.10 -1.12 -12.20
CA PRO A 109 13.58 -0.17 -13.18
C PRO A 109 12.47 0.78 -13.64
N ALA A 110 12.80 2.08 -13.73
CA ALA A 110 11.93 3.10 -14.31
C ALA A 110 11.92 3.02 -15.84
N ASP A 111 11.52 1.86 -16.35
CA ASP A 111 11.21 1.63 -17.75
C ASP A 111 9.69 1.67 -18.00
N ASN A 112 9.30 1.63 -19.27
CA ASN A 112 7.91 1.62 -19.71
C ASN A 112 7.18 0.31 -19.35
N SER A 113 7.83 -0.61 -18.64
CA SER A 113 7.33 -1.93 -18.25
C SER A 113 7.22 -2.13 -16.73
N CYS A 114 7.46 -1.09 -15.92
CA CYS A 114 7.41 -1.15 -14.46
C CYS A 114 6.14 -1.80 -13.88
N LEU A 115 4.97 -1.61 -14.51
CA LEU A 115 3.74 -2.31 -14.10
C LEU A 115 3.89 -3.84 -14.16
N PHE A 116 4.35 -4.35 -15.30
CA PHE A 116 4.45 -5.79 -15.54
C PHE A 116 5.48 -6.40 -14.60
N THR A 117 6.66 -5.78 -14.49
CA THR A 117 7.70 -6.21 -13.54
C THR A 117 7.20 -6.20 -12.10
N SER A 118 6.44 -5.17 -11.71
CA SER A 118 5.88 -5.06 -10.35
C SER A 118 4.84 -6.14 -10.07
N VAL A 119 3.91 -6.37 -11.01
CA VAL A 119 2.89 -7.42 -10.88
C VAL A 119 3.54 -8.80 -10.83
N TYR A 120 4.48 -9.08 -11.75
CA TYR A 120 5.22 -10.34 -11.77
C TYR A 120 5.92 -10.59 -10.43
N TYR A 121 6.63 -9.59 -9.92
CA TYR A 121 7.34 -9.69 -8.65
C TYR A 121 6.42 -10.13 -7.50
N VAL A 122 5.24 -9.52 -7.38
CA VAL A 122 4.35 -9.82 -6.25
C VAL A 122 3.61 -11.14 -6.40
N VAL A 123 3.17 -11.51 -7.61
CA VAL A 123 2.42 -12.76 -7.85
C VAL A 123 3.32 -14.00 -7.82
N GLU A 124 4.60 -13.85 -8.18
CA GLU A 124 5.60 -14.92 -8.11
C GLU A 124 6.29 -15.00 -6.73
N GLY A 125 5.75 -14.35 -5.71
CA GLY A 125 6.24 -14.50 -4.33
C GLY A 125 7.58 -13.80 -4.04
N GLY A 126 7.88 -12.70 -4.76
CA GLY A 126 9.10 -11.91 -4.56
C GLY A 126 10.26 -12.28 -5.50
N VAL A 127 9.97 -12.99 -6.60
CA VAL A 127 10.96 -13.32 -7.64
C VAL A 127 11.09 -12.14 -8.61
N TYR A 128 12.31 -11.60 -8.72
CA TYR A 128 12.59 -10.52 -9.66
C TYR A 128 13.01 -11.08 -11.02
N ASP A 129 12.20 -10.81 -12.05
CA ASP A 129 12.52 -11.10 -13.45
C ASP A 129 12.29 -9.85 -14.32
N PRO A 130 13.36 -9.17 -14.81
CA PRO A 130 13.20 -8.04 -15.71
C PRO A 130 12.76 -8.45 -17.13
N GLY A 131 12.86 -9.74 -17.49
CA GLY A 131 12.49 -10.28 -18.80
C GLY A 131 11.02 -10.68 -18.94
N CYS A 132 10.20 -10.53 -17.88
CA CYS A 132 8.81 -10.99 -17.88
C CYS A 132 7.85 -10.16 -18.76
N ALA A 133 8.19 -8.90 -19.03
CA ALA A 133 7.25 -7.93 -19.62
C ALA A 133 6.72 -8.35 -21.01
N PRO A 134 7.54 -8.81 -21.98
CA PRO A 134 7.03 -9.25 -23.28
C PRO A 134 6.02 -10.40 -23.20
N GLU A 135 6.22 -11.34 -22.28
CA GLU A 135 5.31 -12.47 -22.05
C GLU A 135 3.99 -11.98 -21.45
N MET A 136 4.04 -11.15 -20.41
CA MET A 136 2.84 -10.58 -19.79
C MET A 136 2.03 -9.72 -20.77
N ARG A 137 2.70 -8.90 -21.58
CA ARG A 137 2.06 -8.10 -22.64
C ARG A 137 1.40 -8.99 -23.70
N SER A 138 2.06 -10.08 -24.08
CA SER A 138 1.53 -11.05 -25.04
C SER A 138 0.30 -11.78 -24.49
N LEU A 139 0.34 -12.17 -23.21
CA LEU A 139 -0.79 -12.75 -22.48
C LEU A 139 -1.99 -11.81 -22.45
N ILE A 140 -1.79 -10.55 -22.05
CA ILE A 140 -2.84 -9.53 -22.01
C ILE A 140 -3.46 -9.38 -23.40
N ALA A 141 -2.65 -9.27 -24.44
CA ALA A 141 -3.14 -9.12 -25.80
C ALA A 141 -3.90 -10.37 -26.30
N GLN A 142 -3.54 -11.58 -25.84
CA GLN A 142 -4.31 -12.79 -26.12
C GLN A 142 -5.67 -12.77 -25.42
N ILE A 143 -5.72 -12.37 -24.13
CA ILE A 143 -6.97 -12.25 -23.37
C ILE A 143 -7.89 -11.21 -24.01
N VAL A 144 -7.36 -10.03 -24.36
CA VAL A 144 -8.12 -8.96 -25.03
C VAL A 144 -8.68 -9.44 -26.37
N ALA A 145 -7.87 -10.13 -27.18
CA ALA A 145 -8.32 -10.66 -28.47
C ALA A 145 -9.36 -11.78 -28.34
N SER A 146 -9.36 -12.53 -27.23
CA SER A 146 -10.29 -13.64 -27.00
C SER A 146 -11.71 -13.22 -26.64
N ASP A 147 -11.90 -11.98 -26.18
CA ASP A 147 -13.21 -11.44 -25.79
C ASP A 147 -13.42 -10.00 -26.29
N PRO A 148 -13.66 -9.80 -27.60
CA PRO A 148 -13.82 -8.46 -28.18
C PRO A 148 -15.07 -7.71 -27.71
N GLU A 149 -16.06 -8.42 -27.16
CA GLU A 149 -17.27 -7.81 -26.61
C GLU A 149 -16.96 -7.15 -25.25
N ALA A 150 -16.30 -7.88 -24.33
CA ALA A 150 -15.87 -7.30 -23.05
C ALA A 150 -14.77 -6.24 -23.23
N TYR A 151 -13.85 -6.45 -24.18
CA TYR A 151 -12.77 -5.54 -24.50
C TYR A 151 -13.05 -4.78 -25.81
N CYS A 152 -14.17 -4.06 -25.82
CA CYS A 152 -14.57 -3.22 -26.94
C CYS A 152 -13.86 -1.85 -26.91
N GLU A 153 -14.02 -1.07 -27.98
CA GLU A 153 -13.39 0.25 -28.12
C GLU A 153 -13.77 1.24 -27.01
N ALA A 154 -14.98 1.12 -26.45
CA ALA A 154 -15.41 1.94 -25.31
C ALA A 154 -14.59 1.68 -24.04
N VAL A 155 -14.11 0.45 -23.84
CA VAL A 155 -13.26 0.07 -22.68
C VAL A 155 -11.80 0.40 -22.97
N LEU A 156 -11.33 0.12 -24.20
CA LEU A 156 -9.92 0.18 -24.56
C LEU A 156 -9.44 1.55 -25.04
N GLY A 157 -10.36 2.43 -25.47
CA GLY A 157 -10.05 3.71 -26.12
C GLY A 157 -9.37 3.58 -27.49
N LYS A 158 -9.37 2.37 -28.06
CA LYS A 158 -8.85 1.97 -29.39
C LYS A 158 -9.65 0.76 -29.87
N THR A 159 -9.58 0.43 -31.15
CA THR A 159 -10.13 -0.86 -31.60
C THR A 159 -9.42 -2.03 -30.90
N ASN A 160 -10.12 -3.14 -30.69
CA ASN A 160 -9.57 -4.32 -30.01
C ASN A 160 -8.23 -4.78 -30.65
N ARG A 161 -8.16 -4.81 -31.98
CA ARG A 161 -6.95 -5.14 -32.74
C ARG A 161 -5.82 -4.14 -32.50
N GLU A 162 -6.08 -2.84 -32.59
CA GLU A 162 -5.06 -1.80 -32.36
C GLU A 162 -4.54 -1.84 -30.93
N TYR A 163 -5.40 -2.12 -29.94
CA TYR A 163 -4.99 -2.28 -28.56
C TYR A 163 -4.03 -3.46 -28.39
N CYS A 164 -4.38 -4.61 -28.98
CA CYS A 164 -3.54 -5.81 -28.95
C CYS A 164 -2.15 -5.58 -29.57
N GLU A 165 -2.06 -4.77 -30.63
CA GLU A 165 -0.78 -4.36 -31.23
C GLU A 165 -0.05 -3.33 -30.37
N TRP A 166 -0.77 -2.41 -29.74
CA TRP A 166 -0.22 -1.35 -28.89
C TRP A 166 0.39 -1.89 -27.59
N ILE A 167 -0.32 -2.78 -26.87
CA ILE A 167 0.13 -3.26 -25.55
C ILE A 167 1.38 -4.16 -25.65
N ARG A 168 1.62 -4.79 -26.81
CA ARG A 168 2.81 -5.61 -27.07
C ARG A 168 4.10 -4.81 -27.27
N ARG A 169 4.02 -3.51 -27.49
CA ARG A 169 5.21 -2.65 -27.68
C ARG A 169 5.89 -2.39 -26.33
N GLU A 170 7.21 -2.36 -26.32
CA GLU A 170 7.98 -2.16 -25.08
C GLU A 170 7.86 -0.73 -24.55
N GLU A 171 7.51 0.24 -25.40
CA GLU A 171 7.41 1.65 -25.05
C GLU A 171 6.06 2.07 -24.45
N THR A 172 5.07 1.16 -24.42
CA THR A 172 3.71 1.49 -23.97
C THR A 172 3.53 1.16 -22.50
N TRP A 173 2.87 2.06 -21.76
CA TRP A 173 2.61 1.89 -20.34
C TRP A 173 1.34 1.07 -20.15
N GLY A 174 1.38 0.09 -19.26
CA GLY A 174 0.15 -0.52 -18.77
C GLY A 174 -0.52 0.34 -17.70
N GLY A 175 -1.81 0.11 -17.46
CA GLY A 175 -2.57 0.82 -16.43
C GLY A 175 -3.70 -0.04 -15.86
N ALA A 176 -4.84 0.60 -15.56
CA ALA A 176 -5.98 -0.06 -14.91
C ALA A 176 -6.55 -1.24 -15.71
N ILE A 177 -6.54 -1.17 -17.06
CA ILE A 177 -7.01 -2.27 -17.92
C ILE A 177 -6.14 -3.51 -17.71
N GLU A 178 -4.81 -3.34 -17.81
CA GLU A 178 -3.84 -4.42 -17.59
C GLU A 178 -3.96 -4.99 -16.18
N VAL A 179 -4.04 -4.14 -15.15
CA VAL A 179 -4.20 -4.60 -13.76
C VAL A 179 -5.47 -5.44 -13.60
N SER A 180 -6.59 -5.00 -14.19
CA SER A 180 -7.84 -5.77 -14.14
C SER A 180 -7.73 -7.13 -14.84
N ILE A 181 -7.05 -7.20 -15.99
CA ILE A 181 -6.83 -8.45 -16.72
C ILE A 181 -5.94 -9.39 -15.92
N LEU A 182 -4.83 -8.88 -15.39
CA LEU A 182 -3.86 -9.67 -14.62
C LEU A 182 -4.46 -10.16 -13.30
N SER A 183 -5.29 -9.34 -12.62
CA SER A 183 -6.03 -9.75 -11.43
C SER A 183 -6.92 -10.97 -11.71
N LYS A 184 -7.65 -10.95 -12.84
CA LYS A 184 -8.48 -12.09 -13.28
C LYS A 184 -7.64 -13.31 -13.62
N PHE A 185 -6.56 -13.13 -14.37
CA PHE A 185 -5.67 -14.22 -14.80
C PHE A 185 -5.02 -14.95 -13.61
N TYR A 186 -4.45 -14.19 -12.67
CA TYR A 186 -3.80 -14.76 -11.47
C TYR A 186 -4.79 -15.14 -10.36
N GLN A 187 -6.09 -14.88 -10.54
CA GLN A 187 -7.13 -15.06 -9.51
C GLN A 187 -6.73 -14.45 -8.16
N CYS A 188 -6.23 -13.21 -8.21
CA CYS A 188 -5.63 -12.51 -7.09
C CYS A 188 -6.11 -11.05 -7.10
N GLU A 189 -6.49 -10.54 -5.93
CA GLU A 189 -6.84 -9.13 -5.80
C GLU A 189 -5.57 -8.28 -5.90
N ILE A 190 -5.53 -7.34 -6.83
CA ILE A 190 -4.40 -6.42 -6.96
C ILE A 190 -4.80 -5.07 -6.36
N CYS A 191 -4.16 -4.70 -5.26
CA CYS A 191 -4.40 -3.43 -4.56
C CYS A 191 -3.33 -2.42 -4.99
N VAL A 192 -3.73 -1.38 -5.73
CA VAL A 192 -2.82 -0.30 -6.17
C VAL A 192 -2.97 0.88 -5.22
N VAL A 193 -1.90 1.20 -4.49
CA VAL A 193 -1.89 2.32 -3.55
C VAL A 193 -1.35 3.55 -4.25
N ASP A 194 -2.21 4.53 -4.47
CA ASP A 194 -1.89 5.79 -5.14
C ASP A 194 -1.29 6.78 -4.13
N THR A 195 -0.03 7.17 -4.32
CA THR A 195 0.67 8.10 -3.42
C THR A 195 0.16 9.53 -3.54
N GLN A 196 -0.32 9.93 -4.72
CA GLN A 196 -0.84 11.28 -4.93
C GLN A 196 -2.14 11.47 -4.16
N THR A 197 -3.07 10.51 -4.26
CA THR A 197 -4.41 10.63 -3.66
C THR A 197 -4.57 9.93 -2.31
N VAL A 198 -3.60 9.09 -1.91
CA VAL A 198 -3.62 8.30 -0.66
C VAL A 198 -4.90 7.46 -0.56
N ARG A 199 -5.19 6.74 -1.64
CA ARG A 199 -6.27 5.77 -1.72
C ARG A 199 -5.73 4.43 -2.22
N ILE A 200 -6.53 3.38 -2.07
CA ILE A 200 -6.24 2.06 -2.62
C ILE A 200 -7.30 1.73 -3.66
N ASP A 201 -6.87 1.56 -4.90
CA ASP A 201 -7.70 1.05 -5.99
C ASP A 201 -7.61 -0.49 -5.99
N ARG A 202 -8.72 -1.18 -5.69
CA ARG A 202 -8.77 -2.63 -5.47
C ARG A 202 -9.36 -3.35 -6.67
N PHE A 203 -8.51 -4.04 -7.44
CA PHE A 203 -8.92 -4.80 -8.61
C PHE A 203 -9.25 -6.24 -8.19
N GLY A 204 -10.47 -6.70 -8.49
CA GLY A 204 -10.97 -8.02 -8.09
C GLY A 204 -11.51 -8.10 -6.65
N GLU A 205 -11.87 -6.96 -6.04
CA GLU A 205 -12.41 -6.88 -4.68
C GLU A 205 -13.65 -7.77 -4.47
N ASP A 206 -14.51 -7.86 -5.49
CA ASP A 206 -15.79 -8.58 -5.47
C ASP A 206 -15.71 -9.97 -6.12
N ALA A 207 -14.53 -10.40 -6.58
CA ALA A 207 -14.34 -11.67 -7.28
C ALA A 207 -14.21 -12.89 -6.35
N GLY A 208 -14.21 -12.69 -5.03
CA GLY A 208 -14.09 -13.76 -4.04
C GLY A 208 -12.70 -14.40 -3.98
N TYR A 209 -11.66 -13.71 -4.44
CA TYR A 209 -10.28 -14.18 -4.32
C TYR A 209 -9.85 -14.31 -2.86
N THR A 210 -8.94 -15.24 -2.59
CA THR A 210 -8.40 -15.50 -1.24
C THR A 210 -7.04 -14.84 -1.01
N LYS A 211 -6.39 -14.41 -2.09
CA LYS A 211 -5.06 -13.79 -2.09
C LYS A 211 -5.16 -12.36 -2.60
N ARG A 212 -4.34 -11.48 -2.02
CA ARG A 212 -4.08 -10.13 -2.52
C ARG A 212 -2.60 -9.86 -2.64
N VAL A 213 -2.27 -8.95 -3.54
CA VAL A 213 -0.94 -8.36 -3.72
C VAL A 213 -1.06 -6.84 -3.74
N LEU A 214 0.04 -6.15 -3.45
CA LEU A 214 0.04 -4.70 -3.33
C LEU A 214 1.10 -4.07 -4.23
N LEU A 215 0.68 -3.03 -4.94
CA LEU A 215 1.55 -2.14 -5.69
C LEU A 215 1.44 -0.73 -5.10
N ILE A 216 2.48 0.08 -5.28
CA ILE A 216 2.44 1.52 -5.04
C ILE A 216 2.61 2.24 -6.36
N TYR A 217 1.82 3.28 -6.59
CA TYR A 217 1.80 4.04 -7.84
C TYR A 217 1.92 5.52 -7.55
N ASP A 218 2.79 6.20 -8.28
CA ASP A 218 3.14 7.59 -8.03
C ASP A 218 2.67 8.57 -9.12
N GLY A 219 1.81 8.12 -10.02
CA GLY A 219 1.31 8.91 -11.16
C GLY A 219 2.01 8.57 -12.49
N ILE A 220 3.22 8.03 -12.46
CA ILE A 220 3.94 7.58 -13.68
C ILE A 220 4.63 6.23 -13.52
N HIS A 221 4.89 5.79 -12.30
CA HIS A 221 5.67 4.60 -12.02
C HIS A 221 5.00 3.69 -10.99
N TYR A 222 5.11 2.38 -11.23
CA TYR A 222 4.64 1.34 -10.32
C TYR A 222 5.82 0.66 -9.66
N ASP A 223 5.69 0.37 -8.37
CA ASP A 223 6.59 -0.50 -7.63
C ASP A 223 5.82 -1.55 -6.83
N PRO A 224 6.37 -2.77 -6.65
CA PRO A 224 5.81 -3.77 -5.77
C PRO A 224 5.99 -3.39 -4.29
N LEU A 225 5.00 -3.74 -3.47
CA LEU A 225 5.11 -3.69 -2.01
C LEU A 225 5.38 -5.09 -1.46
N GLU A 226 6.35 -5.17 -0.56
CA GLU A 226 6.82 -6.41 0.04
C GLU A 226 6.85 -6.26 1.57
N ARG A 227 6.42 -7.27 2.32
CA ARG A 227 6.57 -7.31 3.77
C ARG A 227 7.85 -8.08 4.09
N LYS A 228 8.83 -7.41 4.69
CA LYS A 228 10.12 -8.01 5.03
C LYS A 228 10.48 -7.79 6.48
N ILE A 229 11.29 -8.69 7.02
CA ILE A 229 11.92 -8.51 8.32
C ILE A 229 13.24 -7.76 8.06
N PRO A 230 13.42 -6.55 8.61
CA PRO A 230 14.69 -5.84 8.50
C PRO A 230 15.86 -6.70 8.96
N ASP A 231 16.98 -6.65 8.24
CA ASP A 231 18.22 -7.36 8.55
C ASP A 231 18.08 -8.90 8.67
N SER A 232 17.14 -9.48 7.91
CA SER A 232 16.90 -10.92 7.86
C SER A 232 17.04 -11.49 6.45
N ASP A 233 17.59 -12.71 6.35
CA ASP A 233 17.67 -13.47 5.09
C ASP A 233 16.34 -14.17 4.74
N VAL A 234 15.30 -14.01 5.56
CA VAL A 234 13.97 -14.56 5.27
C VAL A 234 13.40 -13.87 4.01
N PRO A 235 12.98 -14.63 2.98
CA PRO A 235 12.39 -14.05 1.78
C PRO A 235 11.20 -13.15 2.11
N PRO A 236 11.03 -12.03 1.39
CA PRO A 236 9.92 -11.13 1.65
C PRO A 236 8.57 -11.80 1.32
N GLN A 237 7.53 -11.44 2.06
CA GLN A 237 6.15 -11.80 1.74
C GLN A 237 5.54 -10.76 0.80
N THR A 238 5.08 -11.17 -0.37
CA THR A 238 4.37 -10.30 -1.33
C THR A 238 2.89 -10.67 -1.51
N ILE A 239 2.52 -11.90 -1.14
CA ILE A 239 1.16 -12.43 -1.24
C ILE A 239 0.54 -12.47 0.16
N PHE A 240 -0.60 -11.82 0.31
CA PHE A 240 -1.33 -11.68 1.57
C PHE A 240 -2.72 -12.29 1.44
N SER A 241 -3.35 -12.60 2.58
CA SER A 241 -4.77 -12.93 2.59
C SER A 241 -5.60 -11.70 2.21
N THR A 242 -6.70 -11.88 1.48
CA THR A 242 -7.69 -10.80 1.24
C THR A 242 -8.37 -10.31 2.53
N THR A 243 -8.25 -11.07 3.62
CA THR A 243 -8.70 -10.68 4.96
C THR A 243 -7.65 -9.96 5.80
N ASP A 244 -6.42 -9.79 5.31
CA ASP A 244 -5.38 -8.99 5.97
C ASP A 244 -5.66 -7.49 5.72
N ASP A 245 -6.41 -6.86 6.61
CA ASP A 245 -6.63 -5.40 6.58
C ASP A 245 -5.45 -4.62 7.20
N VAL A 246 -4.49 -5.32 7.84
CA VAL A 246 -3.27 -4.72 8.38
C VAL A 246 -2.37 -4.28 7.24
N VAL A 247 -2.21 -5.11 6.21
CA VAL A 247 -1.37 -4.77 5.05
C VAL A 247 -1.90 -3.53 4.31
N LEU A 248 -3.23 -3.37 4.19
CA LEU A 248 -3.82 -2.18 3.55
C LEU A 248 -3.54 -0.91 4.36
N ALA A 249 -3.66 -0.96 5.68
CA ALA A 249 -3.34 0.18 6.53
C ALA A 249 -1.84 0.55 6.47
N GLN A 250 -0.96 -0.45 6.46
CA GLN A 250 0.48 -0.24 6.28
C GLN A 250 0.79 0.40 4.92
N ALA A 251 0.09 -0.01 3.86
CA ALA A 251 0.29 0.54 2.54
C ALA A 251 -0.19 2.00 2.42
N LEU A 252 -1.31 2.35 3.07
CA LEU A 252 -1.76 3.75 3.18
C LEU A 252 -0.77 4.60 4.00
N GLU A 253 -0.18 4.05 5.07
CA GLU A 253 0.89 4.74 5.82
C GLU A 253 2.10 5.04 4.91
N LEU A 254 2.53 4.08 4.08
CA LEU A 254 3.61 4.28 3.11
C LEU A 254 3.27 5.34 2.05
N ALA A 255 2.04 5.32 1.52
CA ALA A 255 1.60 6.29 0.54
C ALA A 255 1.51 7.71 1.13
N ASP A 256 1.02 7.86 2.35
CA ASP A 256 1.01 9.16 3.03
C ASP A 256 2.43 9.67 3.33
N GLU A 257 3.35 8.79 3.73
CA GLU A 257 4.76 9.16 3.90
C GLU A 257 5.40 9.62 2.58
N ALA A 258 5.19 8.86 1.49
CA ALA A 258 5.66 9.21 0.16
C ALA A 258 5.08 10.56 -0.31
N ARG A 259 3.78 10.79 -0.09
CA ARG A 259 3.12 12.06 -0.40
C ARG A 259 3.72 13.22 0.39
N ARG A 260 3.94 13.06 1.71
CA ARG A 260 4.58 14.07 2.56
C ARG A 260 6.00 14.41 2.11
N LYS A 261 6.71 13.42 1.56
CA LYS A 261 8.04 13.57 0.94
C LYS A 261 7.98 14.05 -0.53
N ARG A 262 6.79 14.31 -1.08
CA ARG A 262 6.54 14.69 -2.49
C ARG A 262 7.11 13.69 -3.51
N GLN A 263 7.05 12.40 -3.18
CA GLN A 263 7.47 11.30 -4.05
C GLN A 263 6.28 10.86 -4.93
N PHE A 264 5.78 11.79 -5.74
CA PHE A 264 4.71 11.57 -6.72
C PHE A 264 4.80 12.60 -7.85
N THR A 265 4.27 12.23 -9.02
CA THR A 265 4.21 13.06 -10.21
C THR A 265 2.75 13.32 -10.58
N ASP A 266 2.31 14.56 -10.45
CA ASP A 266 0.97 14.97 -10.90
C ASP A 266 0.99 15.26 -12.40
N VAL A 267 0.67 14.26 -13.23
CA VAL A 267 0.60 14.39 -14.69
C VAL A 267 -0.44 15.42 -15.17
N ASN A 268 -1.30 15.94 -14.30
CA ASN A 268 -2.22 17.02 -14.67
C ASN A 268 -1.64 18.42 -14.41
N ARG A 269 -0.57 18.52 -13.60
CA ARG A 269 0.00 19.80 -13.16
C ARG A 269 1.51 19.91 -13.33
N PHE A 270 2.18 18.85 -13.78
CA PHE A 270 3.61 18.90 -14.08
C PHE A 270 3.91 19.94 -15.14
N THR A 271 4.99 20.68 -14.92
CA THR A 271 5.44 21.69 -15.88
C THR A 271 6.30 20.99 -16.91
N LEU A 272 5.93 21.13 -18.16
CA LEU A 272 6.62 20.58 -19.31
C LEU A 272 7.22 21.71 -20.13
N ARG A 273 8.28 21.40 -20.86
CA ARG A 273 8.81 22.23 -21.93
C ARG A 273 8.85 21.41 -23.21
N CYS A 274 8.25 21.92 -24.27
CA CYS A 274 8.47 21.36 -25.59
C CYS A 274 9.93 21.56 -26.00
N MET A 275 10.68 20.48 -26.21
CA MET A 275 12.11 20.56 -26.53
C MET A 275 12.38 20.98 -27.98
N VAL A 276 11.33 21.08 -28.81
CA VAL A 276 11.43 21.56 -30.20
C VAL A 276 11.27 23.08 -30.28
N CYS A 277 10.22 23.64 -29.67
CA CYS A 277 9.93 25.09 -29.75
C CYS A 277 10.07 25.85 -28.42
N GLN A 278 10.49 25.17 -27.35
CA GLN A 278 10.72 25.73 -26.01
C GLN A 278 9.46 26.30 -25.31
N LYS A 279 8.26 26.02 -25.82
CA LYS A 279 6.99 26.41 -25.16
C LYS A 279 6.85 25.69 -23.82
N GLY A 280 6.61 26.45 -22.76
CA GLY A 280 6.20 25.93 -21.46
C GLY A 280 4.74 25.47 -21.52
N LEU A 281 4.47 24.31 -20.93
CA LEU A 281 3.18 23.62 -20.96
C LEU A 281 2.89 23.11 -19.55
N THR A 282 1.63 23.07 -19.16
CA THR A 282 1.19 22.58 -17.85
C THR A 282 0.28 21.38 -18.04
N GLY A 283 0.72 20.23 -17.55
CA GLY A 283 -0.06 19.00 -17.57
C GLY A 283 -0.16 18.32 -18.93
N GLN A 284 -0.73 17.11 -18.91
CA GLN A 284 -0.85 16.26 -20.08
C GLN A 284 -1.81 16.83 -21.14
N VAL A 285 -2.83 17.57 -20.72
CA VAL A 285 -3.83 18.17 -21.63
C VAL A 285 -3.16 19.17 -22.55
N GLU A 286 -2.43 20.15 -22.01
CA GLU A 286 -1.73 21.16 -22.81
C GLU A 286 -0.65 20.52 -23.70
N ALA A 287 0.06 19.49 -23.22
CA ALA A 287 1.05 18.78 -24.02
C ALA A 287 0.42 18.03 -25.21
N ARG A 288 -0.75 17.39 -25.00
CA ARG A 288 -1.50 16.73 -26.08
C ARG A 288 -2.04 17.72 -27.10
N GLU A 289 -2.58 18.84 -26.65
CA GLU A 289 -3.06 19.91 -27.53
C GLU A 289 -1.90 20.50 -28.34
N HIS A 290 -0.77 20.79 -27.69
CA HIS A 290 0.44 21.27 -28.34
C HIS A 290 0.99 20.30 -29.39
N ALA A 291 1.04 19.00 -29.08
CA ALA A 291 1.46 17.98 -30.04
C ALA A 291 0.51 17.89 -31.25
N LYS A 292 -0.80 18.03 -31.01
CA LYS A 292 -1.81 18.02 -32.08
C LYS A 292 -1.71 19.24 -33.00
N GLU A 293 -1.43 20.42 -32.44
CA GLU A 293 -1.33 21.68 -33.20
C GLU A 293 0.00 21.82 -33.95
N THR A 294 1.11 21.39 -33.35
CA THR A 294 2.47 21.66 -33.86
C THR A 294 3.17 20.43 -34.44
N GLY A 295 2.69 19.22 -34.14
CA GLY A 295 3.41 17.98 -34.44
C GLY A 295 4.60 17.71 -33.50
N HIS A 296 4.87 18.57 -32.52
CA HIS A 296 5.98 18.38 -31.58
C HIS A 296 5.61 17.38 -30.48
N THR A 297 6.32 16.25 -30.40
CA THR A 297 6.09 15.19 -29.40
C THR A 297 7.23 15.05 -28.37
N ASN A 298 8.29 15.84 -28.49
CA ASN A 298 9.42 15.82 -27.56
C ASN A 298 9.21 16.84 -26.43
N PHE A 299 8.89 16.34 -25.23
CA PHE A 299 8.64 17.14 -24.02
C PHE A 299 9.61 16.73 -22.90
N GLY A 300 10.12 17.70 -22.15
CA GLY A 300 10.88 17.46 -20.92
C GLY A 300 10.20 18.13 -19.73
N GLU A 301 10.19 17.49 -18.57
CA GLU A 301 9.73 18.11 -17.32
C GLU A 301 10.71 19.22 -16.87
N VAL A 302 10.18 20.30 -16.30
CA VAL A 302 10.95 21.50 -15.88
C VAL A 302 10.67 21.87 -14.43
#